data_AF-A0A016U413-F1
#
_entry.id   AF-A0A016U413-F1
#
_cell.length_a   1.000
_cell.length_b   1.000
_cell.length_c   1.000
_cell.angle_alpha   90.00
_cell.angle_beta   90.00
_cell.angle_gamma   90.00
#
_symmetry.space_group_name_H-M   'P 1'
#
loop_
_entity.id
_entity.type
_entity.pdbx_description
1 polymer ?
#
loop_
_entity_poly.entity_id
_entity_poly.type
_entity_poly.pdbx_seq_one_letter_code
_entity_poly.pdbx_strand_id
1 'polypeptide(L)'
;MRLIVVVISLLSAKHGFSGEPVFVRNPEDRCKETVDPGPCQYYQVKWFWDEVDESCKEFHYGGCMGNKNRFNTKHECLKQCRYKLFNPVAVPDLCLLEPDPGHCTDETKGQWWFFFNSDAGICEKFFFYGCGGNDNKFYSLHMCNKVCGERLSPQIACEHCDLRTSFCKSHSKVNYTCECRLGYEKNQYGECIDIDECRGYTAACDRNAWCTNTIGSYSCECMASYRGDGKHCTYVGLGRSSLDCKDCSSDATCENGICQCKEGFEGDGFNCTDVNECLRAPYICDKNAECINRDGSFICTCLSGYAGNGYNCTKTKNACLDKFDRGYQETCGGENWRQHFFLNHESKTCQPFWYDGCKGRSRNIFSDQETCEQMCEATNILTRAGT
;
A
#
# COMPACT_ATOMS: atom_id res chain seq x y z
N MET A 1 39.99 -28.78 -41.77
CA MET A 1 39.10 -29.38 -42.80
C MET A 1 37.82 -28.57 -42.83
N ARG A 2 37.52 -27.94 -44.00
CA ARG A 2 36.20 -27.48 -44.51
C ARG A 2 35.40 -26.51 -43.60
N LEU A 3 35.27 -25.21 -43.85
CA LEU A 3 34.95 -24.49 -45.09
C LEU A 3 33.71 -25.06 -45.79
N ILE A 4 32.53 -24.59 -45.39
CA ILE A 4 31.33 -24.55 -46.24
C ILE A 4 30.68 -23.17 -46.09
N VAL A 5 30.73 -22.47 -47.22
CA VAL A 5 30.05 -21.23 -47.57
C VAL A 5 28.55 -21.51 -47.66
N VAL A 6 27.70 -20.64 -47.11
CA VAL A 6 26.32 -20.50 -47.58
C VAL A 6 26.04 -19.03 -47.86
N VAL A 7 25.56 -18.84 -49.08
CA VAL A 7 25.37 -17.61 -49.83
C VAL A 7 24.17 -16.84 -49.29
N ILE A 8 24.36 -15.54 -49.11
CA ILE A 8 23.33 -14.52 -48.86
C ILE A 8 22.60 -14.24 -50.18
N SER A 9 21.27 -14.28 -50.20
CA SER A 9 20.43 -13.36 -50.99
C SER A 9 18.94 -13.43 -50.60
N LEU A 10 18.45 -12.25 -50.17
CA LEU A 10 17.14 -11.63 -50.43
C LEU A 10 15.88 -12.24 -49.80
N LEU A 11 15.34 -11.57 -48.75
CA LEU A 11 14.16 -10.69 -48.89
C LEU A 11 13.80 -9.98 -47.56
N SER A 12 13.89 -8.65 -47.64
CA SER A 12 13.15 -7.57 -46.96
C SER A 12 12.46 -7.79 -45.60
N ALA A 13 12.97 -7.07 -44.59
CA ALA A 13 12.15 -6.18 -43.76
C ALA A 13 13.02 -5.01 -43.29
N LYS A 14 12.88 -3.86 -43.96
CA LYS A 14 13.42 -2.58 -43.51
C LYS A 14 12.67 -2.18 -42.23
N HIS A 15 13.37 -1.62 -41.25
CA HIS A 15 13.18 -0.23 -40.80
C HIS A 15 14.41 0.16 -39.96
N GLY A 16 15.24 1.02 -40.56
CA GLY A 16 16.41 1.58 -39.89
C GLY A 16 15.99 2.60 -38.85
N PHE A 17 16.55 2.47 -37.64
CA PHE A 17 16.65 3.54 -36.67
C PHE A 17 18.08 4.08 -36.74
N SER A 18 18.28 5.12 -37.55
CA SER A 18 19.46 6.00 -37.45
C SER A 18 19.08 7.15 -36.52
N GLY A 19 19.89 7.35 -35.48
CA GLY A 19 19.61 8.33 -34.43
C GLY A 19 19.68 9.79 -34.87
N GLU A 20 18.91 10.61 -34.17
CA GLU A 20 19.19 12.02 -33.87
C GLU A 20 18.47 12.38 -32.55
N PRO A 21 18.99 13.37 -31.79
CA PRO A 21 18.70 13.55 -30.37
C PRO A 21 17.26 14.05 -30.14
N VAL A 22 16.64 13.56 -29.07
CA VAL A 22 15.39 14.10 -28.56
C VAL A 22 15.65 15.53 -28.08
N PHE A 23 15.37 16.51 -28.95
CA PHE A 23 15.22 17.89 -28.54
C PHE A 23 14.08 17.97 -27.52
N VAL A 24 14.42 18.21 -26.26
CA VAL A 24 13.49 18.74 -25.27
C VAL A 24 13.00 20.06 -25.85
N ARG A 25 11.79 20.09 -26.41
CA ARG A 25 11.21 21.31 -26.97
C ARG A 25 11.08 22.33 -25.84
N ASN A 26 11.70 23.50 -26.03
CA ASN A 26 11.58 24.62 -25.12
C ASN A 26 10.08 24.96 -24.97
N PRO A 27 9.51 25.02 -23.75
CA PRO A 27 8.12 25.38 -23.52
C PRO A 27 7.71 26.73 -24.13
N GLU A 28 8.69 27.61 -24.42
CA GLU A 28 8.50 28.95 -24.98
C GLU A 28 8.05 28.99 -26.45
N ASP A 29 8.30 27.95 -27.25
CA ASP A 29 8.04 28.03 -28.70
C ASP A 29 6.56 28.15 -29.04
N ARG A 30 5.68 27.56 -28.21
CA ARG A 30 4.23 27.62 -28.43
C ARG A 30 3.64 29.01 -28.21
N CYS A 31 4.34 29.88 -27.49
CA CYS A 31 3.86 31.20 -27.12
C CYS A 31 4.24 32.27 -28.15
N LYS A 32 5.13 31.93 -29.09
CA LYS A 32 5.55 32.78 -30.22
C LYS A 32 4.66 32.60 -31.45
N GLU A 33 3.80 31.58 -31.44
CA GLU A 33 2.86 31.34 -32.54
C GLU A 33 1.74 32.39 -32.51
N THR A 34 1.30 32.90 -33.66
CA THR A 34 0.18 33.87 -33.74
C THR A 34 -1.15 33.24 -33.34
N VAL A 35 -2.21 34.00 -33.08
CA VAL A 35 -3.54 33.40 -32.85
C VAL A 35 -4.05 32.66 -34.10
N ASP A 36 -4.55 31.44 -33.95
CA ASP A 36 -5.14 30.63 -35.04
C ASP A 36 -6.49 30.01 -34.63
N PRO A 37 -7.62 30.57 -35.09
CA PRO A 37 -8.96 30.02 -34.89
C PRO A 37 -9.21 28.64 -35.51
N GLY A 38 -8.45 28.25 -36.53
CA GLY A 38 -8.69 27.04 -37.33
C GLY A 38 -9.91 27.16 -38.28
N PRO A 39 -10.11 26.16 -39.17
CA PRO A 39 -11.10 26.24 -40.25
C PRO A 39 -12.51 25.80 -39.86
N CYS A 40 -12.69 25.17 -38.68
CA CYS A 40 -14.01 24.69 -38.24
C CYS A 40 -14.88 25.83 -37.70
N GLN A 41 -16.20 25.62 -37.72
CA GLN A 41 -17.22 26.60 -37.32
C GLN A 41 -17.91 26.20 -36.01
N TYR A 42 -17.13 25.93 -34.98
CA TYR A 42 -17.61 25.73 -33.61
C TYR A 42 -17.13 26.88 -32.72
N TYR A 43 -17.95 27.35 -31.79
CA TYR A 43 -17.62 28.53 -30.99
C TYR A 43 -17.11 28.14 -29.60
N GLN A 44 -15.81 28.32 -29.36
CA GLN A 44 -15.23 28.24 -28.01
C GLN A 44 -14.39 29.47 -27.71
N VAL A 45 -14.61 30.08 -26.55
CA VAL A 45 -13.68 31.10 -26.02
C VAL A 45 -12.45 30.40 -25.47
N LYS A 46 -11.28 30.77 -25.98
CA LYS A 46 -9.96 30.29 -25.55
C LYS A 46 -9.05 31.48 -25.31
N TRP A 47 -7.91 31.22 -24.69
CA TRP A 47 -6.90 32.23 -24.40
C TRP A 47 -5.67 32.01 -25.29
N PHE A 48 -5.02 33.09 -25.74
CA PHE A 48 -3.73 33.05 -26.43
C PHE A 48 -2.80 34.11 -25.84
N TRP A 49 -1.49 33.92 -25.99
CA TRP A 49 -0.46 34.88 -25.63
C TRP A 49 -0.21 35.85 -26.80
N ASP A 50 -0.40 37.13 -26.56
CA ASP A 50 -0.05 38.18 -27.50
C ASP A 50 1.38 38.66 -27.19
N GLU A 51 2.31 38.45 -28.11
CA GLU A 51 3.72 38.85 -27.95
C GLU A 51 3.89 40.37 -28.04
N VAL A 52 3.02 41.08 -28.77
CA VAL A 52 3.10 42.55 -28.92
C VAL A 52 2.63 43.24 -27.64
N ASP A 53 1.54 42.74 -27.06
CA ASP A 53 0.95 43.31 -25.84
C ASP A 53 1.40 42.58 -24.56
N GLU A 54 2.33 41.63 -24.67
CA GLU A 54 2.84 40.75 -23.59
C GLU A 54 1.75 40.27 -22.61
N SER A 55 0.60 39.85 -23.15
CA SER A 55 -0.57 39.55 -22.35
C SER A 55 -1.42 38.42 -22.91
N CYS A 56 -2.10 37.70 -22.01
CA CYS A 56 -3.06 36.68 -22.39
C CYS A 56 -4.41 37.32 -22.72
N LYS A 57 -4.88 37.13 -23.95
CA LYS A 57 -6.15 37.65 -24.48
C LYS A 57 -7.08 36.52 -24.89
N GLU A 58 -8.38 36.80 -24.90
CA GLU A 58 -9.41 35.87 -25.35
C GLU A 58 -9.53 35.88 -26.88
N PHE A 59 -9.78 34.71 -27.48
CA PHE A 59 -10.12 34.57 -28.90
C PHE A 59 -11.14 33.46 -29.13
N HIS A 60 -11.78 33.52 -30.30
CA HIS A 60 -12.72 32.49 -30.74
C HIS A 60 -11.98 31.37 -31.47
N TYR A 61 -12.04 30.16 -30.91
CA TYR A 61 -11.49 28.95 -31.51
C TYR A 61 -12.59 28.13 -32.18
N GLY A 62 -12.39 27.85 -33.47
CA GLY A 62 -13.31 27.17 -34.39
C GLY A 62 -13.56 25.69 -34.09
N GLY A 63 -12.87 25.10 -33.12
CA GLY A 63 -13.09 23.72 -32.65
C GLY A 63 -12.23 22.64 -33.32
N CYS A 64 -11.47 22.96 -34.38
CA CYS A 64 -10.49 22.03 -34.96
C CYS A 64 -9.25 22.77 -35.47
N MET A 65 -8.15 22.02 -35.64
CA MET A 65 -6.84 22.54 -36.05
C MET A 65 -6.36 23.66 -35.13
N GLY A 66 -5.88 24.77 -35.69
CA GLY A 66 -5.22 25.82 -34.94
C GLY A 66 -3.81 25.42 -34.53
N ASN A 67 -3.25 26.23 -33.65
CA ASN A 67 -1.88 26.04 -33.20
C ASN A 67 -1.79 25.93 -31.67
N LYS A 68 -0.57 25.91 -31.13
CA LYS A 68 -0.33 25.61 -29.72
C LYS A 68 -0.43 26.84 -28.83
N ASN A 69 -0.53 28.06 -29.38
CA ASN A 69 -0.82 29.28 -28.62
C ASN A 69 -2.31 29.36 -28.27
N ARG A 70 -2.81 28.34 -27.57
CA ARG A 70 -4.22 28.17 -27.21
C ARG A 70 -4.34 27.49 -25.86
N PHE A 71 -5.02 28.16 -24.94
CA PHE A 71 -5.16 27.75 -23.55
C PHE A 71 -6.62 27.80 -23.12
N ASN A 72 -6.99 26.98 -22.13
CA ASN A 72 -8.36 26.91 -21.65
C ASN A 72 -8.69 28.03 -20.67
N THR A 73 -7.69 28.56 -19.97
CA THR A 73 -7.85 29.63 -18.98
C THR A 73 -6.74 30.67 -19.12
N LYS A 74 -7.03 31.91 -18.69
CA LYS A 74 -6.03 32.97 -18.57
C LYS A 74 -4.84 32.53 -17.71
N HIS A 75 -5.12 31.82 -16.61
CA HIS A 75 -4.10 31.36 -15.68
C HIS A 75 -3.13 30.34 -16.34
N GLU A 76 -3.66 29.41 -17.12
CA GLU A 76 -2.86 28.45 -17.87
C GLU A 76 -1.96 29.14 -18.91
N CYS A 77 -2.51 30.11 -19.65
CA CYS A 77 -1.76 30.94 -20.59
C CYS A 77 -0.60 31.69 -19.91
N LEU A 78 -0.88 32.36 -18.78
CA LEU A 78 0.14 33.10 -18.03
C LEU A 78 1.23 32.17 -17.47
N LYS A 79 0.85 31.00 -16.97
CA LYS A 79 1.80 30.02 -16.42
C LYS A 79 2.75 29.49 -17.49
N GLN A 80 2.27 29.28 -18.72
CA GLN A 80 3.06 28.67 -19.79
C GLN A 80 3.86 29.71 -20.58
N CYS A 81 3.28 30.89 -20.87
CA CYS A 81 3.91 31.90 -21.72
C CYS A 81 4.62 33.02 -20.96
N ARG A 82 4.29 33.22 -19.68
CA ARG A 82 4.97 34.16 -18.78
C ARG A 82 5.60 33.43 -17.60
N TYR A 83 6.14 32.24 -17.85
CA TYR A 83 6.72 31.37 -16.83
C TYR A 83 7.88 32.03 -16.06
N LYS A 84 8.56 33.05 -16.61
CA LYS A 84 9.59 33.83 -15.89
C LYS A 84 9.06 34.50 -14.60
N LEU A 85 7.76 34.80 -14.49
CA LEU A 85 7.16 35.27 -13.23
C LEU A 85 6.97 34.15 -12.19
N PHE A 86 6.97 32.88 -12.60
CA PHE A 86 6.72 31.71 -11.76
C PHE A 86 7.92 30.74 -11.70
N ASN A 87 9.03 31.07 -12.35
CA ASN A 87 10.26 30.28 -12.40
C ASN A 87 11.22 30.75 -11.29
N PRO A 88 11.56 29.90 -10.31
CA PRO A 88 12.38 30.26 -9.14
C PRO A 88 13.87 30.55 -9.43
N VAL A 89 14.29 30.73 -10.70
CA VAL A 89 15.69 30.98 -11.08
C VAL A 89 15.89 32.33 -11.81
N ALA A 90 14.84 33.12 -12.07
CA ALA A 90 14.95 34.40 -12.81
C ALA A 90 14.52 35.66 -12.03
N VAL A 91 14.23 35.51 -10.73
CA VAL A 91 13.70 36.61 -9.90
C VAL A 91 14.74 37.68 -9.50
N PRO A 92 16.07 37.44 -9.47
CA PRO A 92 17.01 38.51 -9.15
C PRO A 92 16.99 39.65 -10.18
N ASP A 93 17.06 39.34 -11.48
CA ASP A 93 17.31 40.39 -12.49
C ASP A 93 16.11 41.31 -12.74
N LEU A 94 14.87 40.80 -12.65
CA LEU A 94 13.65 41.59 -12.88
C LEU A 94 13.46 42.65 -11.79
N CYS A 95 13.54 42.26 -10.52
CA CYS A 95 13.26 43.16 -9.39
C CYS A 95 14.39 44.19 -9.17
N LEU A 96 15.53 44.04 -9.86
CA LEU A 96 16.66 44.98 -9.82
C LEU A 96 16.59 46.05 -10.92
N LEU A 97 15.67 45.96 -11.87
CA LEU A 97 15.51 46.96 -12.92
C LEU A 97 14.95 48.27 -12.33
N GLU A 98 15.51 49.41 -12.73
CA GLU A 98 14.92 50.71 -12.41
C GLU A 98 13.53 50.86 -13.05
N PRO A 99 12.60 51.65 -12.47
CA PRO A 99 11.30 51.89 -13.09
C PRO A 99 11.46 52.58 -14.45
N ASP A 100 10.92 51.98 -15.50
CA ASP A 100 10.90 52.57 -16.85
C ASP A 100 9.47 53.04 -17.22
N PRO A 101 9.20 54.36 -17.25
CA PRO A 101 7.92 54.94 -17.64
C PRO A 101 7.52 54.65 -19.09
N GLY A 102 8.47 54.17 -19.91
CA GLY A 102 8.31 54.01 -21.35
C GLY A 102 8.60 55.29 -22.13
N HIS A 103 8.58 55.18 -23.46
CA HIS A 103 8.89 56.30 -24.37
C HIS A 103 7.65 56.95 -25.01
N CYS A 104 6.45 56.46 -24.67
CA CYS A 104 5.21 57.10 -25.11
C CYS A 104 4.99 58.43 -24.40
N THR A 105 4.48 59.43 -25.12
CA THR A 105 4.22 60.78 -24.58
C THR A 105 2.73 61.12 -24.52
N ASP A 106 1.85 60.16 -24.76
CA ASP A 106 0.40 60.35 -24.74
C ASP A 106 -0.15 60.16 -23.31
N GLU A 107 -0.30 61.28 -22.59
CA GLU A 107 -0.77 61.28 -21.20
C GLU A 107 -2.20 60.72 -21.05
N THR A 108 -3.00 60.70 -22.12
CA THR A 108 -4.38 60.18 -22.06
C THR A 108 -4.46 58.66 -21.92
N LYS A 109 -3.34 57.96 -22.19
CA LYS A 109 -3.23 56.49 -22.12
C LYS A 109 -2.41 56.01 -20.92
N GLY A 110 -1.84 56.93 -20.15
CA GLY A 110 -1.02 56.60 -19.00
C GLY A 110 -1.83 56.12 -17.80
N GLN A 111 -1.27 55.21 -17.01
CA GLN A 111 -1.89 54.76 -15.75
C GLN A 111 -0.85 54.55 -14.65
N TRP A 112 -1.31 54.51 -13.40
CA TRP A 112 -0.46 54.17 -12.25
C TRP A 112 -0.17 52.68 -12.20
N TRP A 113 1.11 52.34 -12.12
CA TRP A 113 1.63 50.98 -11.89
C TRP A 113 2.49 50.97 -10.62
N PHE A 114 2.90 49.77 -10.22
CA PHE A 114 3.82 49.55 -9.11
C PHE A 114 5.13 48.99 -9.64
N PHE A 115 6.25 49.38 -9.06
CA PHE A 115 7.57 48.79 -9.29
C PHE A 115 8.18 48.44 -7.94
N PHE A 116 9.13 47.50 -7.93
CA PHE A 116 9.93 47.21 -6.75
C PHE A 116 11.14 48.13 -6.71
N ASN A 117 11.23 48.98 -5.70
CA ASN A 117 12.41 49.78 -5.46
C ASN A 117 13.43 48.90 -4.73
N SER A 118 14.48 48.48 -5.43
CA SER A 118 15.54 47.62 -4.88
C SER A 118 16.35 48.31 -3.78
N ASP A 119 16.60 49.62 -3.91
CA ASP A 119 17.33 50.41 -2.90
C ASP A 119 16.54 50.55 -1.60
N ALA A 120 15.22 50.75 -1.70
CA ALA A 120 14.33 50.92 -0.55
C ALA A 120 13.75 49.59 -0.04
N GLY A 121 13.81 48.51 -0.82
CA GLY A 121 13.26 47.19 -0.52
C GLY A 121 11.73 47.17 -0.42
N ILE A 122 11.04 48.12 -1.04
CA ILE A 122 9.58 48.28 -0.97
C ILE A 122 8.98 48.48 -2.36
N CYS A 123 7.72 48.09 -2.52
CA CYS A 123 6.96 48.35 -3.74
C CYS A 123 6.37 49.76 -3.73
N GLU A 124 6.74 50.55 -4.73
CA GLU A 124 6.33 51.95 -4.89
C GLU A 124 5.53 52.14 -6.18
N LYS A 125 4.79 53.25 -6.29
CA LYS A 125 3.99 53.57 -7.47
C LYS A 125 4.76 54.45 -8.46
N PHE A 126 4.60 54.19 -9.74
CA PHE A 126 5.10 55.05 -10.83
C PHE A 126 4.05 55.21 -11.93
N PHE A 127 4.19 56.24 -12.76
CA PHE A 127 3.28 56.51 -13.87
C PHE A 127 3.87 55.94 -15.17
N PHE A 128 3.12 55.05 -15.83
CA PHE A 128 3.55 54.40 -17.08
C PHE A 128 2.72 54.95 -18.24
N TYR A 129 3.39 55.41 -19.30
CA TYR A 129 2.77 56.13 -20.42
C TYR A 129 2.17 55.24 -21.53
N GLY A 130 2.11 53.92 -21.31
CA GLY A 130 1.33 53.01 -22.16
C GLY A 130 2.09 52.28 -23.27
N CYS A 131 3.40 52.51 -23.45
CA CYS A 131 4.25 51.66 -24.31
C CYS A 131 5.69 51.59 -23.82
N GLY A 132 6.39 50.49 -24.16
CA GLY A 132 7.73 50.22 -23.67
C GLY A 132 7.75 49.85 -22.18
N GLY A 133 8.76 50.32 -21.47
CA GLY A 133 8.99 49.95 -20.09
C GLY A 133 9.83 48.67 -19.97
N ASN A 134 9.94 48.17 -18.75
CA ASN A 134 10.61 46.91 -18.47
C ASN A 134 9.77 46.02 -17.55
N ASP A 135 10.35 44.88 -17.16
CA ASP A 135 9.66 43.83 -16.40
C ASP A 135 9.38 44.20 -14.93
N ASN A 136 10.04 45.22 -14.35
CA ASN A 136 9.76 45.71 -13.00
C ASN A 136 8.52 46.61 -12.97
N LYS A 137 7.40 46.06 -13.46
CA LYS A 137 6.15 46.78 -13.69
C LYS A 137 4.96 45.87 -13.35
N PHE A 138 4.26 46.22 -12.28
CA PHE A 138 3.18 45.44 -11.68
C PHE A 138 1.88 46.24 -11.61
N TYR A 139 0.78 45.60 -11.98
CA TYR A 139 -0.54 46.25 -12.00
C TYR A 139 -1.14 46.46 -10.60
N SER A 140 -0.59 45.83 -9.56
CA SER A 140 -1.07 45.96 -8.19
C SER A 140 0.06 45.84 -7.18
N LEU A 141 -0.10 46.54 -6.05
CA LEU A 141 0.80 46.46 -4.90
C LEU A 141 0.95 45.02 -4.40
N HIS A 142 -0.16 44.27 -4.34
CA HIS A 142 -0.15 42.86 -3.93
C HIS A 142 0.73 42.00 -4.87
N MET A 143 0.62 42.21 -6.19
CA MET A 143 1.45 41.47 -7.15
C MET A 143 2.93 41.85 -7.02
N CYS A 144 3.25 43.14 -6.89
CA CYS A 144 4.62 43.60 -6.66
C CYS A 144 5.21 42.99 -5.38
N ASN A 145 4.46 43.02 -4.27
CA ASN A 145 4.91 42.43 -3.02
C ASN A 145 5.07 40.92 -3.15
N LYS A 146 4.14 40.21 -3.78
CA LYS A 146 4.25 38.76 -3.94
C LYS A 146 5.43 38.32 -4.83
N VAL A 147 5.75 39.11 -5.86
CA VAL A 147 6.81 38.78 -6.82
C VAL A 147 8.18 39.23 -6.31
N CYS A 148 8.29 40.43 -5.74
CA CYS A 148 9.54 41.01 -5.26
C CYS A 148 9.57 41.21 -3.73
N GLY A 149 8.54 41.79 -3.10
CA GLY A 149 8.55 42.12 -1.66
C GLY A 149 8.64 40.95 -0.65
N GLU A 150 7.96 39.83 -0.92
CA GLU A 150 7.97 38.59 -0.13
C GLU A 150 9.21 37.73 -0.45
N ARG A 151 9.89 38.02 -1.57
CA ARG A 151 11.10 37.31 -2.02
C ARG A 151 12.40 38.06 -1.72
N LEU A 152 12.37 39.38 -1.47
CA LEU A 152 13.55 40.25 -1.28
C LEU A 152 13.57 41.06 0.04
N SER A 153 12.65 40.84 0.98
CA SER A 153 12.80 41.33 2.36
C SER A 153 12.49 40.21 3.37
N PRO A 154 13.29 39.92 4.43
CA PRO A 154 14.65 40.28 4.81
C PRO A 154 15.61 39.05 4.77
N GLN A 155 15.91 38.53 3.57
CA GLN A 155 16.59 37.23 3.44
C GLN A 155 17.97 37.25 2.76
N ILE A 156 18.62 38.40 2.56
CA ILE A 156 20.01 38.42 2.03
C ILE A 156 20.97 37.69 2.98
N ALA A 157 20.67 37.67 4.29
CA ALA A 157 21.42 36.85 5.23
C ALA A 157 21.15 35.35 5.02
N CYS A 158 19.98 34.92 4.57
CA CYS A 158 19.54 33.51 4.62
C CYS A 158 19.84 32.68 3.36
N GLU A 159 20.52 33.24 2.35
CA GLU A 159 20.72 32.60 1.04
C GLU A 159 21.48 31.26 1.10
N HIS A 160 22.26 31.03 2.17
CA HIS A 160 23.02 29.79 2.36
C HIS A 160 22.29 28.73 3.22
N CYS A 161 21.06 28.98 3.68
CA CYS A 161 20.28 27.95 4.36
C CYS A 161 19.50 27.10 3.34
N ASP A 162 19.60 25.78 3.42
CA ASP A 162 18.67 24.89 2.69
C ASP A 162 17.29 24.99 3.33
N LEU A 163 16.38 25.72 2.69
CA LEU A 163 15.05 25.98 3.20
C LEU A 163 14.15 24.73 3.25
N ARG A 164 14.54 23.62 2.59
CA ARG A 164 13.81 22.34 2.66
C ARG A 164 14.04 21.64 3.99
N THR A 165 15.27 21.71 4.51
CA THR A 165 15.71 21.00 5.71
C THR A 165 15.88 21.92 6.93
N SER A 166 15.92 23.24 6.72
CA SER A 166 16.13 24.24 7.76
C SER A 166 15.18 25.43 7.59
N PHE A 167 15.05 26.23 8.64
CA PHE A 167 14.48 27.57 8.59
C PHE A 167 15.54 28.58 9.01
N CYS A 168 15.53 29.75 8.37
CA CYS A 168 16.47 30.80 8.70
C CYS A 168 15.91 31.66 9.84
N LYS A 169 16.71 31.85 10.89
CA LYS A 169 16.45 32.78 11.97
C LYS A 169 17.43 33.94 11.86
N SER A 170 16.93 35.09 11.40
CA SER A 170 17.70 36.32 11.32
C SER A 170 17.84 36.94 12.71
N HIS A 171 19.08 37.30 13.07
CA HIS A 171 19.40 38.09 14.27
C HIS A 171 19.73 39.55 13.90
N SER A 172 20.14 39.82 12.66
CA SER A 172 20.33 41.17 12.10
C SER A 172 20.37 41.15 10.56
N LYS A 173 20.58 42.31 9.92
CA LYS A 173 20.75 42.44 8.45
C LYS A 173 21.91 41.60 7.86
N VAL A 174 22.87 41.19 8.70
CA VAL A 174 24.08 40.43 8.30
C VAL A 174 24.33 39.19 9.16
N ASN A 175 23.59 38.99 10.25
CA ASN A 175 23.73 37.85 11.15
C ASN A 175 22.47 36.99 11.15
N TYR A 176 22.64 35.69 10.93
CA TYR A 176 21.57 34.72 10.84
C TYR A 176 22.07 33.34 11.27
N THR A 177 21.14 32.49 11.66
CA THR A 177 21.41 31.08 11.95
C THR A 177 20.39 30.21 11.22
N CYS A 178 20.86 29.20 10.49
CA CYS A 178 19.98 28.15 9.99
C CYS A 178 19.64 27.22 11.15
N GLU A 179 18.37 27.12 11.54
CA GLU A 179 17.88 26.16 12.53
C GLU A 179 17.24 25.00 11.76
N CYS A 180 17.61 23.75 12.09
CA CYS A 180 17.08 22.59 11.38
C CYS A 180 15.60 22.41 11.67
N ARG A 181 14.84 21.98 10.67
CA ARG A 181 13.45 21.59 10.84
C ARG A 181 13.38 20.31 11.67
N LEU A 182 12.20 20.04 12.24
CA LEU A 182 11.95 18.77 12.91
C LEU A 182 12.23 17.61 11.94
N GLY A 183 12.91 16.57 12.42
CA GLY A 183 13.40 15.45 11.61
C GLY A 183 14.79 15.67 10.99
N TYR A 184 15.47 16.80 11.28
CA TYR A 184 16.80 17.10 10.76
C TYR A 184 17.78 17.52 11.86
N GLU A 185 19.05 17.13 11.74
CA GLU A 185 20.13 17.50 12.66
C GLU A 185 21.30 18.19 11.94
N LYS A 186 22.08 18.98 12.68
CA LYS A 186 23.28 19.62 12.11
C LYS A 186 24.45 18.66 12.10
N ASN A 187 25.05 18.49 10.93
CA ASN A 187 26.32 17.79 10.80
C ASN A 187 27.51 18.67 11.26
N GLN A 188 28.73 18.11 11.21
CA GLN A 188 29.98 18.82 11.55
C GLN A 188 30.27 20.05 10.68
N TYR A 189 29.62 20.17 9.52
CA TYR A 189 29.73 21.30 8.59
C TYR A 189 28.61 22.34 8.76
N GLY A 190 27.68 22.11 9.69
CA GLY A 190 26.55 23.01 9.97
C GLY A 190 25.35 22.83 9.03
N GLU A 191 25.35 21.80 8.18
CA GLU A 191 24.25 21.48 7.27
C GLU A 191 23.20 20.64 7.98
N CYS A 192 21.93 20.86 7.65
CA CYS A 192 20.82 20.08 8.20
C CYS A 192 20.62 18.81 7.39
N ILE A 193 21.03 17.68 7.94
CA ILE A 193 20.86 16.35 7.38
C ILE A 193 19.66 15.66 8.01
N ASP A 194 19.04 14.78 7.24
CA ASP A 194 17.95 13.93 7.70
C ASP A 194 18.38 13.08 8.89
N ILE A 195 17.57 13.06 9.95
CA ILE A 195 17.79 12.17 11.09
C ILE A 195 17.21 10.83 10.71
N ASP A 196 18.05 9.80 10.64
CA ASP A 196 17.54 8.42 10.50
C ASP A 196 17.00 7.96 11.85
N GLU A 197 15.72 8.23 12.13
CA GLU A 197 15.12 7.89 13.43
C GLU A 197 15.06 6.38 13.65
N CYS A 198 15.14 5.57 12.60
CA CYS A 198 15.17 4.11 12.69
C CYS A 198 16.53 3.57 13.15
N ARG A 199 17.62 4.33 12.95
CA ARG A 199 18.97 4.01 13.44
C ARG A 199 19.26 4.65 14.79
N GLY A 200 18.71 5.83 15.05
CA GLY A 200 18.69 6.40 16.39
C GLY A 200 17.74 5.59 17.27
N TYR A 201 18.04 5.40 18.55
CA TYR A 201 17.09 4.75 19.50
C TYR A 201 15.86 5.62 19.82
N THR A 202 15.43 6.47 18.88
CA THR A 202 14.38 7.50 19.00
C THR A 202 13.16 7.20 18.14
N ALA A 203 13.18 6.21 17.24
CA ALA A 203 12.00 5.75 16.53
C ALA A 203 10.92 5.29 17.51
N ALA A 204 9.81 6.02 17.56
CA ALA A 204 8.64 5.69 18.39
C ALA A 204 7.71 4.70 17.66
N CYS A 205 8.27 3.67 17.01
CA CYS A 205 7.50 2.56 16.47
C CYS A 205 7.21 1.53 17.56
N ASP A 206 6.16 0.74 17.39
CA ASP A 206 5.92 -0.43 18.23
C ASP A 206 7.08 -1.42 18.08
N ARG A 207 7.37 -2.21 19.12
CA ARG A 207 8.37 -3.29 19.05
C ARG A 207 8.05 -4.32 17.95
N ASN A 208 6.78 -4.45 17.59
CA ASN A 208 6.29 -5.33 16.54
C ASN A 208 5.98 -4.55 15.25
N ALA A 209 6.71 -3.47 14.96
CA ALA A 209 6.62 -2.73 13.70
C ALA A 209 8.00 -2.58 13.05
N TRP A 210 8.04 -2.59 11.72
CA TRP A 210 9.19 -2.16 10.93
C TRP A 210 9.20 -0.64 10.82
N CYS A 211 10.36 -0.04 11.06
CA CYS A 211 10.60 1.37 10.85
C CYS A 211 11.24 1.57 9.47
N THR A 212 10.69 2.50 8.68
CA THR A 212 11.27 2.94 7.42
C THR A 212 11.55 4.43 7.49
N ASN A 213 12.83 4.80 7.35
CA ASN A 213 13.24 6.19 7.35
C ASN A 213 12.76 6.90 6.07
N THR A 214 12.30 8.13 6.20
CA THR A 214 11.87 8.99 5.10
C THR A 214 12.53 10.36 5.23
N ILE A 215 12.57 11.17 4.18
CA ILE A 215 13.23 12.48 4.26
C ILE A 215 12.40 13.43 5.16
N GLY A 216 12.93 13.76 6.34
CA GLY A 216 12.36 14.61 7.36
C GLY A 216 11.39 13.93 8.32
N SER A 217 11.27 12.60 8.28
CA SER A 217 10.36 11.83 9.14
C SER A 217 10.65 10.33 9.02
N TYR A 218 9.91 9.49 9.73
CA TYR A 218 9.87 8.05 9.51
C TYR A 218 8.42 7.57 9.41
N SER A 219 8.22 6.37 8.88
CA SER A 219 6.96 5.64 8.97
C SER A 219 7.17 4.30 9.66
N CYS A 220 6.15 3.87 10.41
CA CYS A 220 6.12 2.59 11.08
C CYS A 220 5.04 1.71 10.43
N GLU A 221 5.35 0.45 10.16
CA GLU A 221 4.41 -0.52 9.60
C GLU A 221 4.43 -1.78 10.47
N CYS A 222 3.27 -2.26 10.93
CA CYS A 222 3.23 -3.45 11.79
C CYS A 222 3.82 -4.68 11.08
N MET A 223 4.53 -5.50 11.86
CA MET A 223 5.09 -6.75 11.39
C MET A 223 4.01 -7.73 10.94
N ALA A 224 4.39 -8.72 10.14
CA ALA A 224 3.48 -9.82 9.78
C ALA A 224 2.85 -10.42 11.04
N SER A 225 1.54 -10.67 10.98
CA SER A 225 0.74 -11.12 12.14
C SER A 225 0.47 -10.09 13.23
N TYR A 226 0.70 -8.81 12.96
CA TYR A 226 0.34 -7.70 13.83
C TYR A 226 -0.49 -6.63 13.08
N ARG A 227 -1.40 -5.94 13.79
CA ARG A 227 -2.21 -4.85 13.22
C ARG A 227 -2.21 -3.63 14.12
N GLY A 228 -2.25 -2.45 13.50
CA GLY A 228 -2.25 -1.18 14.22
C GLY A 228 -1.81 -0.02 13.33
N ASP A 229 -1.46 1.09 13.97
CA ASP A 229 -0.96 2.31 13.33
C ASP A 229 0.59 2.33 13.20
N GLY A 230 1.25 1.20 13.45
CA GLY A 230 2.71 1.08 13.47
C GLY A 230 3.36 1.58 14.78
N LYS A 231 2.64 2.33 15.61
CA LYS A 231 3.09 2.75 16.96
C LYS A 231 2.49 1.89 18.07
N HIS A 232 1.33 1.29 17.80
CA HIS A 232 0.67 0.30 18.64
C HIS A 232 0.22 -0.87 17.78
N CYS A 233 0.95 -1.97 17.85
CA CYS A 233 0.70 -3.16 17.04
C CYS A 233 0.20 -4.32 17.92
N THR A 234 -1.02 -4.81 17.68
CA THR A 234 -1.61 -5.94 18.38
C THR A 234 -1.45 -7.23 17.58
N TYR A 235 -1.12 -8.33 18.25
CA TYR A 235 -0.97 -9.63 17.60
C TYR A 235 -2.32 -10.14 17.11
N VAL A 236 -2.35 -10.61 15.88
CA VAL A 236 -3.57 -11.03 15.16
C VAL A 236 -3.41 -12.36 14.40
N GLY A 237 -2.28 -13.05 14.53
CA GLY A 237 -2.07 -14.42 14.01
C GLY A 237 -1.43 -14.51 12.61
N LEU A 238 -0.99 -15.71 12.21
CA LEU A 238 -0.32 -16.04 10.93
C LEU A 238 -1.27 -16.04 9.72
N GLY A 239 -2.29 -15.19 9.75
CA GLY A 239 -3.24 -15.02 8.65
C GLY A 239 -2.84 -13.88 7.73
N ARG A 240 -3.13 -14.00 6.44
CA ARG A 240 -2.95 -12.91 5.48
C ARG A 240 -4.17 -11.98 5.53
N SER A 241 -3.93 -10.66 5.43
CA SER A 241 -4.97 -9.63 5.59
C SER A 241 -5.74 -9.38 4.28
N SER A 242 -7.07 -9.38 4.32
CA SER A 242 -7.95 -8.82 3.28
C SER A 242 -8.77 -7.65 3.81
N LEU A 243 -9.06 -6.66 2.96
CA LEU A 243 -10.07 -5.64 3.25
C LEU A 243 -11.50 -6.22 3.25
N ASP A 244 -11.73 -7.35 2.56
CA ASP A 244 -13.02 -8.05 2.48
C ASP A 244 -12.88 -9.51 2.93
N CYS A 245 -13.62 -9.90 3.97
CA CYS A 245 -13.64 -11.27 4.50
C CYS A 245 -14.19 -12.31 3.52
N LYS A 246 -14.85 -11.90 2.43
CA LYS A 246 -15.31 -12.82 1.38
C LYS A 246 -14.17 -13.47 0.60
N ASP A 247 -12.98 -12.87 0.65
CA ASP A 247 -11.80 -13.41 -0.04
C ASP A 247 -11.14 -14.55 0.75
N CYS A 248 -11.50 -14.75 2.02
CA CYS A 248 -10.96 -15.83 2.83
C CYS A 248 -11.38 -17.21 2.29
N SER A 249 -10.55 -18.22 2.53
CA SER A 249 -10.92 -19.62 2.28
C SER A 249 -12.20 -19.98 3.05
N SER A 250 -12.99 -20.91 2.49
CA SER A 250 -14.11 -21.54 3.21
C SER A 250 -13.68 -22.18 4.53
N ASP A 251 -12.42 -22.61 4.60
CA ASP A 251 -11.80 -23.28 5.74
C ASP A 251 -10.92 -22.33 6.56
N ALA A 252 -11.18 -21.03 6.45
CA ALA A 252 -10.61 -20.00 7.31
C ALA A 252 -11.69 -19.29 8.16
N THR A 253 -11.29 -18.80 9.32
CA THR A 253 -12.03 -17.79 10.09
C THR A 253 -11.56 -16.40 9.67
N CYS A 254 -12.50 -15.46 9.58
CA CYS A 254 -12.17 -14.05 9.36
C CYS A 254 -12.41 -13.25 10.64
N GLU A 255 -11.35 -12.70 11.23
CA GLU A 255 -11.46 -11.75 12.32
C GLU A 255 -10.80 -10.43 11.93
N ASN A 256 -11.58 -9.34 11.93
CA ASN A 256 -11.12 -8.00 11.56
C ASN A 256 -10.44 -7.93 10.19
N GLY A 257 -10.82 -8.75 9.19
CA GLY A 257 -10.18 -8.76 7.87
C GLY A 257 -8.88 -9.57 7.81
N ILE A 258 -8.68 -10.50 8.75
CA ILE A 258 -7.56 -11.44 8.74
C ILE A 258 -8.12 -12.82 8.56
N CYS A 259 -7.71 -13.48 7.48
CA CYS A 259 -8.10 -14.85 7.21
C CYS A 259 -7.12 -15.77 7.91
N GLN A 260 -7.59 -16.59 8.84
CA GLN A 260 -6.79 -17.60 9.52
C GLN A 260 -7.39 -18.98 9.25
N CYS A 261 -6.58 -19.94 8.80
CA CYS A 261 -7.08 -21.31 8.63
C CYS A 261 -7.66 -21.86 9.93
N LYS A 262 -8.81 -22.54 9.83
CA LYS A 262 -9.48 -23.22 10.94
C LYS A 262 -8.56 -24.31 11.52
N GLU A 263 -8.86 -24.76 12.72
CA GLU A 263 -8.18 -25.92 13.32
C GLU A 263 -8.29 -27.14 12.39
N GLY A 264 -7.18 -27.86 12.21
CA GLY A 264 -7.07 -28.97 11.25
C GLY A 264 -6.65 -28.57 9.84
N PHE A 265 -6.51 -27.27 9.54
CA PHE A 265 -6.07 -26.78 8.23
C PHE A 265 -4.78 -25.97 8.34
N GLU A 266 -3.96 -25.99 7.29
CA GLU A 266 -2.75 -25.17 7.16
C GLU A 266 -2.75 -24.38 5.85
N GLY A 267 -2.09 -23.23 5.85
CA GLY A 267 -2.07 -22.34 4.69
C GLY A 267 -1.92 -20.88 5.07
N ASP A 268 -2.26 -20.00 4.13
CA ASP A 268 -2.14 -18.54 4.29
C ASP A 268 -3.46 -17.85 4.67
N GLY A 269 -4.53 -18.62 4.91
CA GLY A 269 -5.88 -18.12 5.20
C GLY A 269 -6.75 -17.87 3.96
N PHE A 270 -6.16 -17.70 2.78
CA PHE A 270 -6.87 -17.62 1.50
C PHE A 270 -6.94 -18.98 0.83
N ASN A 271 -5.88 -19.77 1.00
CA ASN A 271 -5.79 -21.15 0.57
C ASN A 271 -5.43 -21.99 1.79
N CYS A 272 -6.44 -22.62 2.38
CA CYS A 272 -6.31 -23.53 3.50
C CYS A 272 -6.47 -24.95 2.97
N THR A 273 -5.50 -25.80 3.27
CA THR A 273 -5.51 -27.22 2.92
C THR A 273 -5.54 -28.05 4.18
N ASP A 274 -6.23 -29.18 4.10
CA ASP A 274 -6.31 -30.14 5.19
C ASP A 274 -4.91 -30.59 5.64
N VAL A 275 -4.69 -30.62 6.95
CA VAL A 275 -3.46 -31.15 7.54
C VAL A 275 -3.64 -32.64 7.72
N ASN A 276 -2.88 -33.46 7.00
CA ASN A 276 -2.96 -34.89 7.20
C ASN A 276 -2.24 -35.32 8.50
N GLU A 277 -2.95 -35.43 9.62
CA GLU A 277 -2.33 -35.75 10.90
C GLU A 277 -1.81 -37.18 10.96
N CYS A 278 -2.40 -38.10 10.20
CA CYS A 278 -1.93 -39.49 10.12
C CYS A 278 -0.52 -39.59 9.50
N LEU A 279 -0.20 -38.72 8.54
CA LEU A 279 1.13 -38.65 7.95
C LEU A 279 2.09 -37.80 8.79
N ARG A 280 1.59 -36.72 9.37
CA ARG A 280 2.39 -35.74 10.11
C ARG A 280 2.76 -36.20 11.51
N ALA A 281 1.89 -36.96 12.18
CA ALA A 281 2.06 -37.46 13.53
C ALA A 281 1.68 -38.96 13.62
N PRO A 282 2.56 -39.87 13.18
CA PRO A 282 2.25 -41.31 13.10
C PRO A 282 1.97 -41.99 14.46
N TYR A 283 2.25 -41.31 15.58
CA TYR A 283 2.00 -41.81 16.94
C TYR A 283 0.73 -41.21 17.58
N ILE A 284 -0.10 -40.51 16.79
CA ILE A 284 -1.28 -39.81 17.31
C ILE A 284 -2.40 -40.77 17.73
N CYS A 285 -2.48 -41.94 17.10
CA CYS A 285 -3.38 -43.03 17.47
C CYS A 285 -2.64 -44.12 18.28
N ASP A 286 -3.39 -44.98 18.97
CA ASP A 286 -2.82 -46.18 19.58
C ASP A 286 -2.12 -47.04 18.49
N LYS A 287 -1.03 -47.72 18.85
CA LYS A 287 -0.33 -48.63 17.94
C LYS A 287 -1.21 -49.78 17.41
N ASN A 288 -2.31 -50.09 18.08
CA ASN A 288 -3.31 -51.07 17.65
C ASN A 288 -4.59 -50.40 17.11
N ALA A 289 -4.49 -49.15 16.67
CA ALA A 289 -5.54 -48.42 15.97
C ALA A 289 -5.10 -48.04 14.56
N GLU A 290 -6.08 -47.96 13.66
CA GLU A 290 -5.94 -47.35 12.36
C GLU A 290 -6.20 -45.85 12.47
N CYS A 291 -5.33 -45.03 11.86
CA CYS A 291 -5.53 -43.59 11.70
C CYS A 291 -6.15 -43.31 10.33
N ILE A 292 -7.21 -42.52 10.32
CA ILE A 292 -7.97 -42.19 9.11
C ILE A 292 -8.07 -40.67 9.02
N ASN A 293 -7.42 -40.11 8.00
CA ASN A 293 -7.43 -38.68 7.73
C ASN A 293 -8.79 -38.20 7.23
N ARG A 294 -9.20 -37.00 7.62
CA ARG A 294 -10.44 -36.34 7.19
C ARG A 294 -10.21 -34.85 7.02
N ASP A 295 -11.03 -34.19 6.20
CA ASP A 295 -10.91 -32.74 6.06
C ASP A 295 -11.17 -32.03 7.39
N GLY A 296 -10.14 -31.34 7.89
CA GLY A 296 -10.11 -30.62 9.15
C GLY A 296 -9.89 -31.48 10.39
N SER A 297 -9.67 -32.80 10.26
CA SER A 297 -9.49 -33.68 11.42
C SER A 297 -8.99 -35.09 11.08
N PHE A 298 -8.90 -35.95 12.08
CA PHE A 298 -8.57 -37.36 11.89
C PHE A 298 -9.30 -38.21 12.93
N ILE A 299 -9.49 -39.48 12.61
CA ILE A 299 -10.11 -40.45 13.50
C ILE A 299 -9.16 -41.62 13.73
N CYS A 300 -9.05 -42.01 15.00
CA CYS A 300 -8.41 -43.24 15.40
C CYS A 300 -9.50 -44.30 15.66
N THR A 301 -9.37 -45.48 15.06
CA THR A 301 -10.28 -46.60 15.30
C THR A 301 -9.47 -47.83 15.67
N CYS A 302 -9.80 -48.48 16.80
CA CYS A 302 -9.12 -49.71 17.17
C CYS A 302 -9.29 -50.78 16.09
N LEU A 303 -8.21 -51.51 15.81
CA LEU A 303 -8.24 -52.62 14.87
C LEU A 303 -9.13 -53.76 15.40
N SER A 304 -9.65 -54.59 14.49
CA SER A 304 -10.39 -55.80 14.86
C SER A 304 -9.59 -56.67 15.85
N GLY A 305 -10.29 -57.20 16.84
CA GLY A 305 -9.69 -57.88 17.99
C GLY A 305 -9.22 -56.96 19.13
N TYR A 306 -9.52 -55.65 19.07
CA TYR A 306 -9.27 -54.69 20.14
C TYR A 306 -10.52 -53.85 20.45
N ALA A 307 -10.60 -53.35 21.67
CA ALA A 307 -11.67 -52.49 22.15
C ALA A 307 -11.12 -51.17 22.67
N GLY A 308 -11.82 -50.06 22.44
CA GLY A 308 -11.40 -48.75 22.93
C GLY A 308 -11.66 -47.59 21.98
N ASN A 309 -11.29 -46.40 22.43
CA ASN A 309 -11.60 -45.13 21.74
C ASN A 309 -10.61 -44.77 20.62
N GLY A 310 -9.82 -45.73 20.13
CA GLY A 310 -8.77 -45.51 19.12
C GLY A 310 -7.46 -44.89 19.65
N TYR A 311 -7.50 -44.19 20.78
CA TYR A 311 -6.29 -43.65 21.45
C TYR A 311 -5.77 -44.59 22.55
N ASN A 312 -6.63 -45.49 23.03
CA ASN A 312 -6.28 -46.53 23.98
C ASN A 312 -7.03 -47.81 23.58
N CYS A 313 -6.32 -48.71 22.90
CA CYS A 313 -6.88 -49.96 22.40
C CYS A 313 -6.39 -51.12 23.26
N THR A 314 -7.33 -51.90 23.80
CA THR A 314 -7.02 -53.04 24.66
C THR A 314 -7.60 -54.35 24.13
N LYS A 315 -6.83 -55.43 24.34
CA LYS A 315 -7.29 -56.81 24.16
C LYS A 315 -7.98 -57.38 25.40
N THR A 316 -8.03 -56.62 26.50
CA THR A 316 -8.61 -57.09 27.76
C THR A 316 -10.12 -56.99 27.76
N LYS A 317 -10.76 -57.98 28.38
CA LYS A 317 -12.21 -58.03 28.60
C LYS A 317 -12.76 -56.92 29.50
N ASN A 318 -11.88 -56.15 30.16
CA ASN A 318 -12.25 -55.00 30.98
C ASN A 318 -12.97 -53.90 30.18
N ALA A 319 -12.76 -53.82 28.86
CA ALA A 319 -13.50 -52.88 28.02
C ALA A 319 -15.02 -53.10 28.08
N CYS A 320 -15.45 -54.36 28.23
CA CYS A 320 -16.85 -54.74 28.38
C CYS A 320 -17.46 -54.30 29.72
N LEU A 321 -16.65 -53.99 30.74
CA LEU A 321 -17.11 -53.53 32.04
C LEU A 321 -17.47 -52.03 32.02
N ASP A 322 -16.92 -51.27 31.08
CA ASP A 322 -17.23 -49.86 30.96
C ASP A 322 -18.67 -49.68 30.45
N LYS A 323 -19.39 -48.67 30.98
CA LYS A 323 -20.69 -48.30 30.44
C LYS A 323 -20.52 -47.68 29.06
N PHE A 324 -21.46 -47.92 28.14
CA PHE A 324 -21.45 -47.24 26.86
C PHE A 324 -21.52 -45.71 27.05
N ASP A 325 -20.66 -44.99 26.34
CA ASP A 325 -20.63 -43.53 26.33
C ASP A 325 -21.50 -43.02 25.19
N ARG A 326 -22.63 -42.39 25.52
CA ARG A 326 -23.56 -41.84 24.52
C ARG A 326 -22.94 -40.70 23.69
N GLY A 327 -21.84 -40.09 24.16
CA GLY A 327 -21.09 -39.11 23.39
C GLY A 327 -20.54 -39.66 22.07
N TYR A 328 -20.42 -40.99 21.93
CA TYR A 328 -20.07 -41.63 20.66
C TYR A 328 -21.15 -41.53 19.58
N GLN A 329 -22.40 -41.23 19.95
CA GLN A 329 -23.51 -41.09 19.01
C GLN A 329 -23.71 -39.64 18.54
N GLU A 330 -22.89 -38.70 19.03
CA GLU A 330 -22.93 -37.30 18.60
C GLU A 330 -22.28 -37.13 17.22
N THR A 331 -22.48 -35.97 16.59
CA THR A 331 -21.86 -35.63 15.31
C THR A 331 -20.59 -34.82 15.56
N CYS A 332 -19.46 -35.31 15.07
CA CYS A 332 -18.15 -34.68 15.29
C CYS A 332 -17.18 -34.86 14.11
N GLY A 333 -17.49 -35.71 13.12
CA GLY A 333 -16.63 -36.02 11.98
C GLY A 333 -17.23 -35.67 10.62
N GLY A 334 -18.26 -34.82 10.59
CA GLY A 334 -18.84 -34.28 9.36
C GLY A 334 -19.77 -35.25 8.60
N GLU A 335 -20.55 -36.06 9.31
CA GLU A 335 -21.61 -36.94 8.76
C GLU A 335 -21.11 -38.21 8.03
N ASN A 336 -19.86 -38.62 8.27
CA ASN A 336 -19.26 -39.83 7.71
C ASN A 336 -19.36 -41.02 8.68
N TRP A 337 -20.61 -41.41 8.93
CA TRP A 337 -20.99 -42.46 9.87
C TRP A 337 -20.48 -43.84 9.49
N ARG A 338 -19.93 -44.54 10.49
CA ARG A 338 -19.52 -45.94 10.38
C ARG A 338 -20.24 -46.76 11.44
N GLN A 339 -20.60 -47.99 11.10
CA GLN A 339 -21.21 -48.88 12.06
C GLN A 339 -20.16 -49.35 13.06
N HIS A 340 -20.42 -49.17 14.35
CA HIS A 340 -19.63 -49.70 15.47
C HIS A 340 -20.56 -50.45 16.41
N PHE A 341 -19.98 -51.18 17.36
CA PHE A 341 -20.73 -52.01 18.30
C PHE A 341 -20.35 -51.66 19.73
N PHE A 342 -21.27 -51.88 20.66
CA PHE A 342 -21.02 -51.80 22.10
C PHE A 342 -21.78 -52.91 22.83
N LEU A 343 -21.29 -53.33 23.98
CA LEU A 343 -22.03 -54.25 24.85
C LEU A 343 -23.11 -53.48 25.61
N ASN A 344 -24.37 -53.80 25.35
CA ASN A 344 -25.47 -53.30 26.17
C ASN A 344 -25.56 -54.12 27.47
N HIS A 345 -25.40 -53.44 28.60
CA HIS A 345 -25.39 -54.08 29.93
C HIS A 345 -26.77 -54.52 30.40
N GLU A 346 -27.87 -54.04 29.80
CA GLU A 346 -29.23 -54.46 30.14
C GLU A 346 -29.58 -55.74 29.39
N SER A 347 -29.40 -55.76 28.07
CA SER A 347 -29.72 -56.91 27.22
C SER A 347 -28.64 -57.99 27.21
N LYS A 348 -27.42 -57.68 27.67
CA LYS A 348 -26.23 -58.55 27.62
C LYS A 348 -25.82 -58.94 26.20
N THR A 349 -26.13 -58.09 25.23
CA THR A 349 -25.84 -58.32 23.81
C THR A 349 -25.05 -57.16 23.21
N CYS A 350 -24.25 -57.46 22.20
CA CYS A 350 -23.57 -56.46 21.38
C CYS A 350 -24.57 -55.76 20.45
N GLN A 351 -24.72 -54.44 20.60
CA GLN A 351 -25.66 -53.64 19.83
C GLN A 351 -24.91 -52.71 18.87
N PRO A 352 -25.41 -52.55 17.62
CA PRO A 352 -24.82 -51.63 16.67
C PRO A 352 -25.21 -50.18 16.99
N PHE A 353 -24.34 -49.24 16.64
CA PHE A 353 -24.61 -47.82 16.62
C PHE A 353 -23.79 -47.14 15.52
N TRP A 354 -24.19 -45.92 15.16
CA TRP A 354 -23.46 -45.10 14.20
C TRP A 354 -22.42 -44.26 14.93
N TYR A 355 -21.17 -44.34 14.46
CA TYR A 355 -20.01 -43.65 15.01
C TYR A 355 -19.34 -42.79 13.93
N ASP A 356 -19.11 -41.52 14.26
CA ASP A 356 -18.47 -40.55 13.35
C ASP A 356 -17.13 -40.02 13.91
N GLY A 357 -16.49 -40.74 14.85
CA GLY A 357 -15.15 -40.38 15.35
C GLY A 357 -15.10 -39.64 16.67
N CYS A 358 -16.22 -39.55 17.39
CA CYS A 358 -16.27 -38.72 18.59
C CYS A 358 -15.38 -39.27 19.69
N LYS A 359 -14.73 -38.37 20.40
CA LYS A 359 -13.89 -38.73 21.53
C LYS A 359 -14.78 -39.01 22.73
N GLY A 360 -14.71 -40.24 23.22
CA GLY A 360 -15.40 -40.66 24.43
C GLY A 360 -14.42 -41.24 25.45
N ARG A 361 -14.93 -41.45 26.66
CA ARG A 361 -14.14 -41.97 27.79
C ARG A 361 -14.30 -43.48 27.99
N SER A 362 -15.33 -44.07 27.39
CA SER A 362 -15.62 -45.49 27.54
C SER A 362 -14.82 -46.35 26.56
N ARG A 363 -14.28 -47.46 27.04
CA ARG A 363 -13.65 -48.47 26.17
C ARG A 363 -14.67 -49.48 25.62
N ASN A 364 -15.94 -49.38 26.00
CA ASN A 364 -17.03 -50.23 25.51
C ASN A 364 -17.49 -49.74 24.12
N ILE A 365 -16.59 -49.88 23.15
CA ILE A 365 -16.77 -49.54 21.74
C ILE A 365 -15.86 -50.46 20.93
N PHE A 366 -16.41 -51.02 19.86
CA PHE A 366 -15.77 -52.03 19.01
C PHE A 366 -16.00 -51.70 17.54
N SER A 367 -14.97 -51.91 16.72
CA SER A 367 -15.01 -51.67 15.27
C SER A 367 -15.92 -52.65 14.52
N ASP A 368 -16.10 -53.85 15.05
CA ASP A 368 -16.86 -54.93 14.42
C ASP A 368 -17.59 -55.79 15.45
N GLN A 369 -18.66 -56.44 14.99
CA GLN A 369 -19.56 -57.24 15.82
C GLN A 369 -18.84 -58.44 16.43
N GLU A 370 -18.05 -59.16 15.63
CA GLU A 370 -17.35 -60.38 16.03
C GLU A 370 -16.41 -60.11 17.21
N THR A 371 -15.66 -59.02 17.18
CA THR A 371 -14.78 -58.62 18.29
C THR A 371 -15.59 -58.36 19.57
N CYS A 372 -16.72 -57.67 19.47
CA CYS A 372 -17.59 -57.41 20.61
C CYS A 372 -18.12 -58.72 21.21
N GLU A 373 -18.66 -59.62 20.39
CA GLU A 373 -19.22 -60.90 20.83
C GLU A 373 -18.16 -61.81 21.46
N GLN A 374 -17.01 -61.96 20.80
CA GLN A 374 -15.89 -62.78 21.31
C GLN A 374 -15.31 -62.25 22.62
N MET A 375 -15.22 -60.93 22.78
CA MET A 375 -14.68 -60.33 24.00
C MET A 375 -15.69 -60.33 25.15
N CYS A 376 -16.95 -60.02 24.86
CA CYS A 376 -17.94 -59.68 25.89
C CYS A 376 -18.99 -60.76 26.12
N GLU A 377 -19.53 -61.38 25.07
CA GLU A 377 -20.60 -62.37 25.18
C GLU A 377 -20.05 -63.74 25.60
N ALA A 378 -18.90 -64.15 25.05
CA ALA A 378 -18.28 -65.44 25.35
C ALA A 378 -17.78 -65.59 26.80
N THR A 379 -17.66 -64.50 27.57
CA THR A 379 -17.03 -64.53 28.90
C THR A 379 -17.98 -64.40 30.07
N ASN A 380 -19.28 -64.20 29.84
CA ASN A 380 -20.25 -64.16 30.92
C ASN A 380 -19.76 -63.23 32.06
N ILE A 381 -19.23 -62.05 31.73
CA ILE A 381 -18.49 -61.13 32.63
C ILE A 381 -19.33 -60.73 33.85
N LEU A 382 -20.64 -60.96 33.78
CA LEU A 382 -21.62 -60.70 34.82
C LEU A 382 -21.99 -61.94 35.66
N THR A 383 -21.36 -63.10 35.44
CA THR A 383 -21.58 -64.33 36.25
C THR A 383 -20.43 -64.66 37.20
N ARG A 384 -19.47 -63.76 37.41
CA ARG A 384 -18.40 -63.93 38.42
C ARG A 384 -18.30 -62.80 39.46
N ALA A 385 -19.38 -62.05 39.66
CA ALA A 385 -19.53 -61.09 40.77
C ALA A 385 -20.80 -61.37 41.58
N GLY A 386 -21.02 -62.65 41.89
CA GLY A 386 -22.21 -63.13 42.61
C GLY A 386 -22.07 -64.54 43.19
N THR A 387 -20.90 -64.85 43.78
CA THR A 387 -20.73 -65.97 44.72
C THR A 387 -19.81 -65.53 45.84
#